data_AF-D8MJK2-F1
#
_entry.id   AF-D8MJK2-F1
#
_cell.length_a   1.000
_cell.length_b   1.000
_cell.length_c   1.000
_cell.angle_alpha   90.00
_cell.angle_beta   90.00
_cell.angle_gamma   90.00
#
_symmetry.space_group_name_H-M   'P 1'
#
loop_
_entity.id
_entity.type
_entity.pdbx_description
1 polymer ?
#
loop_
_entity_poly.entity_id
_entity_poly.type
_entity_poly.pdbx_seq_one_letter_code
_entity_poly.pdbx_strand_id
1 'polypeptide(L)' 'MRYNHARGPVSFDVKRKLVELIQTHNDADSLAEDIIELIAVGRSDPDGFRAVSTELDRMKSLNLNK' A
#
# COMPACT_ATOMS: atom_id res chain seq x y z
N MET A 1 -17.93 -14.95 -2.30
CA MET A 1 -17.91 -13.81 -3.25
C MET A 1 -16.51 -13.19 -3.20
N ARG A 2 -15.67 -13.50 -4.19
CA ARG A 2 -14.25 -13.10 -4.27
C ARG A 2 -14.17 -11.74 -5.00
N TYR A 3 -13.69 -10.72 -4.29
CA TYR A 3 -13.09 -9.49 -4.84
C TYR A 3 -13.88 -8.69 -5.90
N ASN A 4 -15.04 -8.14 -5.56
CA ASN A 4 -15.72 -7.12 -6.39
C ASN A 4 -15.04 -5.74 -6.40
N HIS A 5 -13.96 -5.56 -5.63
CA HIS A 5 -13.25 -4.28 -5.49
C HIS A 5 -11.87 -4.26 -6.17
N ALA A 6 -11.35 -5.40 -6.64
CA ALA A 6 -10.09 -5.43 -7.38
C ALA A 6 -10.35 -5.05 -8.85
N ARG A 7 -10.31 -3.75 -9.15
CA ARG A 7 -10.34 -3.25 -10.54
C ARG A 7 -8.95 -3.47 -11.18
N GLY A 8 -8.68 -4.69 -11.61
CA GLY A 8 -7.49 -5.06 -12.38
C GLY A 8 -6.39 -5.79 -11.59
N PRO A 9 -5.34 -6.26 -12.28
CA PRO A 9 -4.20 -6.91 -11.63
C PRO A 9 -3.35 -5.88 -10.86
N VAL A 10 -2.95 -6.23 -9.63
CA VAL A 10 -1.95 -5.45 -8.87
C VAL A 10 -0.67 -5.39 -9.70
N SER A 11 -0.20 -4.18 -10.01
CA SER A 11 1.03 -4.01 -10.80
C SER A 11 2.24 -4.60 -10.07
N PHE A 12 3.23 -5.05 -10.85
CA PHE A 12 4.47 -5.59 -10.31
C PHE A 12 5.19 -4.58 -9.40
N ASP A 13 5.10 -3.29 -9.71
CA ASP A 13 5.69 -2.23 -8.91
C ASP A 13 5.03 -2.05 -7.55
N VAL A 14 3.68 -2.09 -7.47
CA VAL A 14 2.96 -2.03 -6.19
C VAL A 14 3.30 -3.23 -5.32
N LYS A 15 3.39 -4.44 -5.90
CA LYS A 15 3.81 -5.63 -5.15
C LYS A 15 5.21 -5.48 -4.58
N ARG A 16 6.17 -4.99 -5.38
CA ARG A 16 7.55 -4.78 -4.93
C ARG A 16 7.62 -3.81 -3.76
N LYS A 17 6.97 -2.65 -3.88
CA LYS A 17 6.91 -1.62 -2.84
C LYS A 17 6.27 -2.14 -1.54
N LEU A 18 5.20 -2.94 -1.64
CA LEU A 18 4.56 -3.53 -0.46
C LEU A 18 5.47 -4.56 0.24
N VAL A 19 6.20 -5.38 -0.52
CA VAL A 19 7.17 -6.32 0.05
C VAL A 19 8.29 -5.57 0.76
N GLU A 20 8.81 -4.48 0.17
CA GLU A 20 9.80 -3.62 0.83
C GLU A 20 9.26 -3.04 2.15
N LEU A 21 8.00 -2.57 2.18
CA LEU A 21 7.36 -2.05 3.40
C LEU A 21 7.32 -3.11 4.51
N ILE A 22 6.87 -4.33 4.17
CA ILE A 22 6.77 -5.45 5.12
C ILE A 22 8.14 -5.86 5.66
N GLN A 23 9.17 -5.86 4.81
CA GLN A 23 10.53 -6.25 5.21
C GLN A 23 11.25 -5.20 6.06
N THR A 24 10.80 -3.94 6.01
CA THR A 24 11.44 -2.81 6.72
C THR A 24 10.75 -2.49 8.06
N HIS A 25 9.53 -2.98 8.28
CA HIS A 25 8.81 -2.79 9.53
C HIS A 25 9.21 -3.84 10.58
N ASN A 26 9.63 -3.37 11.76
CA ASN A 26 9.89 -4.21 12.93
C ASN A 26 8.69 -4.27 13.90
N ASP A 27 7.73 -3.36 13.76
CA ASP A 27 6.52 -3.30 14.57
C ASP A 27 5.30 -3.77 13.78
N ALA A 28 4.64 -4.81 14.29
CA ALA A 28 3.51 -5.44 13.62
C ALA A 28 2.24 -4.57 13.67
N ASP A 29 2.07 -3.78 14.74
CA ASP A 29 0.90 -2.93 14.91
C ASP A 29 0.95 -1.75 13.94
N SER A 30 2.08 -1.05 13.85
CA SER A 30 2.30 0.01 12.84
C SER A 30 2.15 -0.52 11.41
N LEU A 31 2.68 -1.73 11.13
CA LEU A 31 2.50 -2.35 9.80
C LEU A 31 1.02 -2.63 9.48
N ALA A 32 0.24 -3.05 10.46
CA ALA A 32 -1.19 -3.30 10.27
C ALA A 32 -1.95 -2.00 9.96
N GLU A 33 -1.63 -0.90 10.65
CA GLU A 33 -2.19 0.42 10.37
C GLU A 33 -1.87 0.89 8.95
N ASP A 34 -0.61 0.78 8.53
CA ASP A 34 -0.17 1.15 7.17
C ASP A 34 -0.91 0.33 6.10
N ILE A 35 -1.08 -0.98 6.30
CA ILE A 35 -1.80 -1.84 5.35
C ILE A 35 -3.29 -1.45 5.28
N ILE A 36 -3.91 -1.10 6.40
CA ILE A 36 -5.31 -0.64 6.44
C ILE A 36 -5.44 0.68 5.67
N GLU A 37 -4.50 1.62 5.84
CA GLU A 37 -4.47 2.89 5.10
C GLU A 37 -4.37 2.65 3.58
N LEU A 38 -3.47 1.78 3.13
CA LEU A 38 -3.32 1.43 1.71
C LEU A 38 -4.60 0.82 1.12
N ILE A 39 -5.29 -0.05 1.87
CA ILE A 39 -6.58 -0.61 1.45
C ILE A 39 -7.64 0.50 1.33
N ALA A 40 -7.69 1.42 2.29
CA ALA A 40 -8.63 2.54 2.27
C ALA A 40 -8.39 3.45 1.06
N VAL A 41 -7.13 3.79 0.76
CA VAL A 41 -6.73 4.57 -0.41
C VAL A 41 -7.16 3.87 -1.70
N GLY A 42 -6.82 2.59 -1.86
CA GLY A 42 -7.16 1.83 -3.07
C GLY A 42 -8.67 1.65 -3.30
N ARG A 43 -9.48 1.66 -2.22
CA ARG A 43 -10.95 1.56 -2.32
C ARG A 43 -11.62 2.90 -2.62
N SER A 44 -10.99 4.01 -2.23
CA SER A 44 -11.57 5.35 -2.34
C SER A 44 -11.25 6.01 -3.68
N ASP A 45 -10.21 5.55 -4.38
CA ASP A 45 -9.76 6.11 -5.66
C ASP A 45 -10.20 5.26 -6.87
N PRO A 46 -10.82 5.85 -7.91
CA PRO A 46 -11.14 5.16 -9.17
C PRO A 46 -9.93 4.50 -9.86
N ASP A 47 -8.73 5.10 -9.70
CA ASP A 47 -7.42 4.64 -10.15
C ASP A 47 -6.66 3.92 -9.01
N GLY A 48 -7.37 3.13 -8.19
CA GLY A 48 -6.93 2.56 -6.92
C GLY A 48 -5.46 2.11 -6.83
N PHE A 49 -4.91 1.39 -7.82
CA PHE A 49 -3.50 0.98 -7.76
C PHE A 49 -2.49 2.12 -7.93
N ARG A 50 -2.82 3.14 -8.73
CA ARG A 50 -1.97 4.32 -8.88
C ARG A 50 -1.94 5.13 -7.60
N ALA A 51 -3.10 5.27 -6.94
CA ALA A 51 -3.20 5.91 -5.65
C ALA A 51 -2.39 5.17 -4.58
N VAL A 52 -2.54 3.84 -4.48
CA VAL A 52 -1.74 2.98 -3.58
C VAL A 52 -0.24 3.09 -3.86
N SER A 53 0.17 3.11 -5.13
CA SER A 53 1.59 3.27 -5.51
C SER A 53 2.18 4.61 -5.05
N THR A 54 1.40 5.68 -5.17
CA THR A 54 1.78 7.03 -4.75
C THR A 54 1.86 7.12 -3.23
N GLU A 55 0.91 6.49 -2.54
CA GLU A 55 0.89 6.44 -1.09
C GLU A 55 2.08 5.66 -0.51
N LEU A 56 2.43 4.52 -1.13
CA LEU A 56 3.63 3.77 -0.78
C LEU A 56 4.91 4.61 -0.94
N ASP A 57 5.00 5.46 -1.97
CA ASP A 57 6.12 6.39 -2.14
C ASP A 57 6.14 7.46 -1.04
N ARG A 58 4.96 7.98 -0.65
CA ARG A 58 4.80 8.94 0.45
C ARG A 58 5.27 8.34 1.78
N MET A 59 4.78 7.14 2.14
CA MET A 59 5.17 6.43 3.36
C MET A 59 6.69 6.18 3.42
N LYS A 60 7.29 5.76 2.31
CA LYS A 60 8.75 5.58 2.20
C LYS A 60 9.51 6.89 2.45
N SER A 61 9.03 8.01 1.90
CA SER A 61 9.64 9.33 2.13
C SER A 61 9.53 9.81 3.58
N LEU A 62 8.45 9.45 4.27
CA LEU A 62 8.24 9.80 5.68
C LEU A 62 9.11 8.95 6.61
N ASN A 63 9.27 7.66 6.32
CA ASN A 63 10.16 6.77 7.06
C ASN A 63 11.65 7.08 6.85
N LEU A 64 12.03 7.73 5.74
CA LEU A 64 13.41 8.22 5.53
C LEU A 64 13.74 9.49 6.35
N ASN A 65 12.73 10.16 6.89
CA ASN A 65 12.89 11.39 7.70
C ASN A 65 12.68 11.16 9.21
N LYS A 66 12.43 9.91 9.63
CA LYS A 66 12.43 9.48 11.03
C LYS A 66 13.80 8.93 11.41
#